data_AF-B3G1N9-F1
#
_entry.id   AF-B3G1N9-F1
#
_cell.length_a   1.000
_cell.length_b   1.000
_cell.length_c   1.000
_cell.angle_alpha   90.00
_cell.angle_beta   90.00
_cell.angle_gamma   90.00
#
_symmetry.space_group_name_H-M   'P 1'
#
loop_
_entity.id
_entity.type
_entity.pdbx_description
1 polymer ?
#
loop_
_entity_poly.entity_id
_entity_poly.type
_entity_poly.pdbx_seq_one_letter_code
_entity_poly.pdbx_strand_id
1 'polypeptide(L)' 'MFYDIDCDACGAAGFVDGATGLALEQRDAVVQLRMWVKRLLEEQRRQASRLAREENNRKGAGGAHFRGD' A
#
# COMPACT_ATOMS: atom_id res chain seq x y z
N MET A 1 -13.61 7.35 2.36
CA MET A 1 -14.22 8.59 2.88
C MET A 1 -13.18 9.18 3.82
N PHE A 2 -12.51 10.23 3.37
CA PHE A 2 -11.57 10.98 4.22
C PHE A 2 -12.41 12.04 4.92
N TYR A 3 -12.44 12.01 6.25
CA TYR A 3 -13.07 13.05 7.05
C TYR A 3 -11.98 14.08 7.38
N ASP A 4 -12.22 15.34 6.99
CA ASP A 4 -11.34 16.46 7.31
C ASP A 4 -11.70 16.90 8.74
N ILE A 5 -10.79 16.66 9.68
CA ILE A 5 -10.94 17.05 11.09
C ILE A 5 -9.82 18.04 11.33
N ASP A 6 -10.12 19.17 11.99
CA ASP A 6 -9.11 20.14 12.40
C ASP A 6 -7.93 19.40 13.06
N CYS A 7 -6.76 19.52 12.44
CA CYS A 7 -5.54 18.72 12.65
C CYS A 7 -5.06 18.68 14.11
N ASP A 8 -5.54 19.63 14.91
CA ASP A 8 -5.23 19.81 16.33
C ASP A 8 -5.84 18.70 17.21
N ALA A 9 -6.99 18.14 16.82
CA ALA A 9 -7.70 17.13 17.61
C ALA A 9 -7.19 15.70 17.39
N CYS A 10 -6.47 15.43 16.30
CA CYS A 10 -5.98 14.08 15.97
C CYS A 10 -4.51 13.84 16.31
N GLY A 11 -3.83 14.82 16.93
CA GLY A 11 -2.38 14.78 17.12
C GLY A 11 -1.59 14.75 15.81
N ALA A 12 -2.18 15.25 14.72
CA ALA A 12 -1.66 15.27 13.34
C ALA A 12 -1.26 13.90 12.75
N ALA A 13 -1.59 12.78 13.40
CA ALA A 13 -1.12 11.46 12.97
C ALA A 13 -1.97 10.82 11.85
N GLY A 14 -3.21 11.29 11.67
CA GLY A 14 -4.11 10.84 10.59
C GLY A 14 -4.75 9.46 10.78
N PHE A 15 -4.69 8.88 11.99
CA PHE A 15 -5.34 7.60 12.33
C PHE A 15 -6.30 7.74 13.51
N VAL A 16 -7.44 7.06 13.42
CA VAL A 16 -8.48 7.00 14.45
C VAL A 16 -8.79 5.54 14.81
N ASP A 17 -9.27 5.32 16.03
CA ASP A 17 -9.81 4.03 16.46
C ASP A 17 -11.11 3.72 15.70
N GLY A 18 -11.22 2.50 15.18
CA GLY A 18 -12.32 2.11 14.32
C GLY A 18 -13.66 1.92 15.03
N ALA A 19 -13.67 1.73 16.35
CA ALA A 19 -14.89 1.52 17.13
C ALA A 19 -15.44 2.83 17.70
N THR A 20 -14.54 3.71 18.17
CA THR A 20 -14.88 4.95 18.86
C THR A 20 -14.80 6.18 17.98
N GLY A 21 -14.03 6.12 16.88
CA GLY A 21 -13.77 7.26 16.00
C GLY A 21 -12.84 8.32 16.61
N LEU A 22 -12.31 8.07 17.80
CA LEU A 22 -11.35 8.97 18.45
C LEU A 22 -9.95 8.80 17.87
N ALA A 23 -9.13 9.84 17.97
CA ALA A 23 -7.74 9.80 17.53
C ALA A 23 -6.97 8.68 18.27
N LEU A 24 -6.12 7.96 17.54
CA LEU A 24 -5.21 7.01 18.17
C LEU A 24 -4.12 7.74 18.94
N GLU A 25 -3.72 7.16 20.06
CA GLU A 25 -2.50 7.55 20.76
C GLU A 25 -1.28 7.47 19.82
N GLN A 26 -0.33 8.38 19.98
CA GLN A 26 0.78 8.54 19.04
C GLN A 26 1.59 7.25 18.85
N ARG A 27 1.78 6.48 19.92
CA ARG A 27 2.49 5.20 19.88
C ARG A 27 1.79 4.20 18.97
N ASP A 28 0.46 4.12 19.03
CA ASP A 28 -0.34 3.17 18.27
C ASP A 28 -0.52 3.64 16.83
N ALA A 29 -0.66 4.95 16.61
CA ALA A 29 -0.70 5.54 15.28
C ALA A 29 0.59 5.24 14.47
N VAL A 30 1.77 5.27 15.09
CA VAL A 30 3.04 4.89 14.42
C VAL A 30 3.03 3.42 13.97
N VAL A 31 2.44 2.53 14.77
CA VAL A 31 2.32 1.11 14.39
C VAL A 31 1.39 0.95 13.20
N GLN A 32 0.23 1.61 13.22
CA GLN A 32 -0.73 1.59 12.11
C GLN A 32 -0.12 2.15 10.82
N LEU A 33 0.59 3.28 10.90
CA LEU A 33 1.29 3.87 9.76
C LEU A 33 2.29 2.90 9.13
N ARG A 34 3.10 2.20 9.95
CA ARG A 34 4.07 1.21 9.46
C ARG A 34 3.39 0.06 8.71
N MET A 35 2.27 -0.44 9.23
CA MET A 35 1.52 -1.50 8.57
C MET A 35 0.90 -1.02 7.25
N TRP A 36 0.32 0.18 7.25
CA TRP A 36 -0.26 0.79 6.05
C TRP A 36 0.79 0.99 4.94
N VAL A 37 1.96 1.55 5.27
CA VAL A 37 3.06 1.73 4.30
C VAL A 37 3.53 0.39 3.72
N LYS A 38 3.69 -0.64 4.56
CA LYS A 38 4.06 -1.98 4.08
C LYS A 38 3.05 -2.52 3.07
N ARG A 39 1.76 -2.43 3.39
CA ARG A 39 0.68 -2.87 2.50
C ARG A 39 0.68 -2.10 1.18
N LEU A 40 0.85 -0.78 1.22
CA LEU A 40 0.92 0.05 0.03
C LEU A 40 2.08 -0.39 -0.89
N LEU A 41 3.27 -0.62 -0.33
CA LEU A 41 4.43 -1.10 -1.09
C LEU A 41 4.20 -2.49 -1.68
N GLU A 42 3.55 -3.40 -0.95
CA GLU A 42 3.18 -4.72 -1.47
C GLU A 42 2.17 -4.63 -2.62
N GLU A 43 1.16 -3.77 -2.51
CA GLU A 43 0.19 -3.51 -3.57
C GLU A 43 0.87 -2.94 -4.83
N GLN A 44 1.79 -1.97 -4.66
CA GLN A 44 2.59 -1.44 -5.77
C GLN A 44 3.45 -2.52 -6.44
N ARG A 45 4.11 -3.37 -5.67
CA ARG A 45 4.90 -4.50 -6.21
C ARG A 45 4.03 -5.49 -6.98
N ARG A 46 2.83 -5.81 -6.46
CA ARG A 46 1.87 -6.68 -7.15
C ARG A 46 1.37 -6.06 -8.44
N GLN A 47 1.10 -4.75 -8.46
CA GLN A 47 0.71 -4.02 -9.67
C GLN A 47 1.83 -4.06 -10.72
N ALA A 48 3.07 -3.76 -10.34
CA ALA A 48 4.22 -3.82 -11.25
C ALA A 48 4.42 -5.23 -11.83
N SER A 49 4.32 -6.26 -10.99
CA SER A 49 4.41 -7.66 -11.43
C SER A 49 3.30 -8.05 -12.40
N ARG A 50 2.06 -7.60 -12.14
CA ARG A 50 0.94 -7.81 -13.05
C ARG A 50 1.15 -7.16 -14.41
N LEU A 51 1.61 -5.91 -14.44
CA LEU A 51 1.91 -5.20 -15.68
C LEU A 51 3.00 -5.89 -16.49
N ALA A 52 4.09 -6.34 -15.83
CA ALA A 52 5.14 -7.10 -16.49
C ALA A 52 4.63 -8.43 -17.08
N ARG A 53 3.75 -9.14 -16.37
CA ARG A 53 3.12 -10.37 -16.87
C ARG A 53 2.19 -10.10 -18.05
N GLU A 54 1.39 -9.04 -17.98
CA GLU A 54 0.51 -8.61 -19.08
C GLU A 54 1.32 -8.21 -20.32
N GLU A 55 2.44 -7.50 -20.15
CA GLU A 55 3.36 -7.18 -21.24
C GLU A 55 3.97 -8.43 -21.88
N ASN A 56 4.43 -9.40 -21.07
CA ASN A 56 4.97 -10.66 -21.56
C ASN A 56 3.90 -11.47 -22.33
N ASN A 57 2.69 -11.54 -21.81
CA ASN A 57 1.58 -12.21 -22.49
C ASN A 57 1.19 -11.51 -23.80
N ARG A 58 1.28 -10.17 -23.86
CA ARG A 58 1.03 -9.39 -25.08
C ARG A 58 2.10 -9.63 -26.16
N LYS A 59 3.35 -9.86 -25.78
CA LYS A 59 4.43 -10.23 -26.72
C LYS A 59 4.32 -11.68 -27.24
N GLY A 60 3.33 -12.44 -26.75
CA GLY A 60 3.06 -13.82 -27.12
C GLY A 60 3.94 -14.82 -26.35
N ALA A 61 3.55 -16.10 -26.34
CA ALA A 61 4.29 -17.20 -25.70
C ALA A 61 5.68 -17.49 -26.32
N GLY A 62 6.13 -16.67 -27.28
CA GLY A 62 7.34 -16.83 -28.06
C GLY A 62 8.57 -16.08 -27.54
N GLY A 63 8.51 -15.50 -26.33
CA GLY A 63 9.71 -15.06 -25.61
C GLY A 63 10.48 -16.25 -25.09
N ALA A 64 11.05 -17.06 -25.99
CA ALA A 64 11.91 -18.17 -25.63
C ALA A 64 13.00 -17.64 -24.68
N HIS A 65 12.99 -18.12 -23.45
CA HIS A 65 14.18 -18.07 -22.60
C HIS A 65 15.25 -18.89 -23.31
N PHE A 66 16.02 -18.25 -24.19
CA PHE A 66 17.27 -18.77 -24.67
C PHE A 66 18.21 -18.79 -23.46
N ARG A 67 18.21 -19.90 -22.72
CA ARG A 67 19.36 -20.24 -21.89
C ARG A 67 20.41 -20.73 -22.89
N GLY A 68 21.24 -19.81 -23.36
CA GLY A 68 22.52 -20.16 -23.98
C GLY A 68 23.34 -20.98 -22.99
N ASP A 69 24.16 -21.86 -23.56
CA ASP A 69 24.91 -22.98 -22.98
C ASP A 69 25.42 -22.87 -21.53
#